data_AF-A0A6I8VQV2-F1
#
_entry.id   AF-A0A6I8VQV2-F1
#
_cell.length_a   1.000
_cell.length_b   1.000
_cell.length_c   1.000
_cell.angle_alpha   90.00
_cell.angle_beta   90.00
_cell.angle_gamma   90.00
#
_symmetry.space_group_name_H-M   'P 1'
#
loop_
_entity.id
_entity.type
_entity.pdbx_description
1 polymer ?
#
loop_
_entity_poly.entity_id
_entity_poly.type
_entity_poly.pdbx_seq_one_letter_code
_entity_poly.pdbx_strand_id
1 'polypeptide(L)'
;MDRLISLCVQGMVSSLMFMIEMSHHSDDQLLQAGSDSFWEPGNYKRTTKRIEDGYKLCNDLQQLIQERADIEKGYAKSLRTWSKKWGDFIEKGPEYGTTEAAWKGVLTESERVCDVHMKIKDSLCNDVNSSIKTWQKENYHHTLMQIKERKDMEDMFKKAQKPWAKLLAKVEKAKADYHSACKTERSATNQERNANADSSLSPDQVKKMHDRVQKTKDQVQKCREKYEQAISEITKYNSVYIEDMTSVYEKCQTMEKTRLQFFKDILFNVHSSLDLTKVQSLPQIYDEFYHTINNADQQKDLKWWSNNHGINMAMNWPIFVEYTEEFRDIAKGNKSKEALPAAPITLINQRPVAEEGIHEYHSTNSLKKSNSAGGSASSRASGKSEQAATPSSATTTETRTSAAATAGSTTAAATATVTAASAGAVAVAPNRNPSVTNGNGKVDSNPFDEEEEWDEADNVLVDNGEPGVPVKALYDYEGAESDELTFKQGDVFEKLEDEDEQGWCKGRMNGRVGLYPANYVELCSA
;
A
#
# COMPACT_ATOMS: atom_id res chain seq x y z
N MET A 1 -27.13 -19.80 16.31
CA MET A 1 -25.81 -19.40 15.73
C MET A 1 -25.93 -18.86 14.30
N ASP A 2 -27.14 -18.84 13.76
CA ASP A 2 -27.41 -19.05 12.34
C ASP A 2 -27.25 -17.76 11.54
N ARG A 3 -27.46 -16.60 12.17
CA ARG A 3 -27.13 -15.29 11.60
C ARG A 3 -25.62 -15.10 11.35
N LEU A 4 -24.76 -15.64 12.21
CA LEU A 4 -23.30 -15.59 12.03
C LEU A 4 -22.85 -16.50 10.88
N ILE A 5 -23.46 -17.68 10.74
CA ILE A 5 -23.23 -18.57 9.61
C ILE A 5 -23.71 -17.92 8.31
N SER A 6 -24.91 -17.32 8.31
CA SER A 6 -25.47 -16.62 7.16
C SER A 6 -24.58 -15.46 6.70
N LEU A 7 -24.08 -14.62 7.61
CA LEU A 7 -23.16 -13.52 7.28
C LEU A 7 -21.83 -14.02 6.71
N CYS A 8 -21.28 -15.11 7.27
CA CYS A 8 -20.04 -15.71 6.78
C CYS A 8 -20.20 -16.28 5.36
N VAL A 9 -21.33 -16.96 5.08
CA VAL A 9 -21.67 -17.44 3.73
C VAL A 9 -21.90 -16.27 2.77
N GLN A 10 -22.63 -15.23 3.18
CA GLN A 10 -22.86 -14.03 2.36
C GLN A 10 -21.53 -13.38 1.94
N GLY A 11 -20.60 -13.22 2.88
CA GLY A 11 -19.26 -12.68 2.62
C GLY A 11 -18.41 -13.56 1.70
N MET A 12 -18.46 -14.89 1.87
CA MET A 12 -17.77 -15.82 0.97
C MET A 12 -18.34 -15.80 -0.46
N VAL A 13 -19.67 -15.73 -0.62
CA VAL A 13 -20.29 -15.60 -1.95
C VAL A 13 -19.95 -14.26 -2.59
N SER A 14 -20.04 -13.15 -1.85
CA SER A 14 -19.67 -11.82 -2.36
C SER A 14 -18.20 -11.74 -2.76
N SER A 15 -17.29 -12.31 -1.97
CA SER A 15 -15.86 -12.35 -2.31
C SER A 15 -15.57 -13.24 -3.51
N LEU A 16 -16.26 -14.38 -3.66
CA LEU A 16 -16.13 -15.24 -4.84
C LEU A 16 -16.68 -14.56 -6.10
N MET A 17 -17.76 -13.79 -5.99
CA MET A 17 -18.36 -13.04 -7.09
C MET A 17 -17.44 -11.89 -7.55
N PHE A 18 -16.85 -11.15 -6.61
CA PHE A 18 -15.84 -10.13 -6.89
C PHE A 18 -14.57 -10.72 -7.53
N MET A 19 -14.16 -11.93 -7.15
CA MET A 19 -13.08 -12.67 -7.82
C MET A 19 -13.42 -13.13 -9.25
N ILE A 20 -14.70 -13.22 -9.60
CA ILE A 20 -15.15 -13.55 -10.96
C ILE A 20 -15.18 -12.28 -11.83
N GLU A 21 -15.65 -11.14 -11.30
CA GLU A 21 -15.59 -9.83 -11.99
C GLU A 21 -14.15 -9.38 -12.25
N MET A 22 -13.23 -9.61 -11.32
CA MET A 22 -11.80 -9.34 -11.48
C MET A 22 -11.12 -10.22 -12.56
N SER A 23 -11.82 -11.18 -13.19
CA SER A 23 -11.34 -12.02 -14.29
C SER A 23 -11.67 -11.45 -15.68
N HIS A 24 -11.67 -10.12 -15.83
CA HIS A 24 -12.19 -9.36 -16.99
C HIS A 24 -11.31 -9.42 -18.27
N HIS A 25 -10.80 -10.61 -18.63
CA HIS A 25 -10.01 -10.89 -19.85
C HIS A 25 -10.64 -12.02 -20.69
N SER A 26 -11.94 -11.91 -20.95
CA SER A 26 -12.64 -12.72 -21.96
C SER A 26 -12.52 -12.06 -23.35
N ASP A 27 -11.32 -12.05 -23.92
CA ASP A 27 -11.03 -11.49 -25.26
C ASP A 27 -11.58 -12.39 -26.39
N ASP A 28 -12.91 -12.52 -26.47
CA ASP A 28 -13.63 -13.10 -27.62
C ASP A 28 -13.79 -12.08 -28.78
N GLN A 29 -12.99 -11.00 -28.77
CA GLN A 29 -12.94 -10.02 -29.86
C GLN A 29 -12.16 -10.61 -31.05
N LEU A 30 -12.90 -11.16 -32.03
CA LEU A 30 -12.37 -11.89 -33.18
C LEU A 30 -11.13 -11.24 -33.80
N LEU A 31 -10.02 -12.00 -33.81
CA LEU A 31 -8.72 -11.61 -34.37
C LEU A 31 -8.78 -11.37 -35.88
N GLN A 32 -9.16 -10.15 -36.29
CA GLN A 32 -8.85 -9.66 -37.63
C GLN A 32 -7.34 -9.40 -37.75
N ALA A 33 -6.75 -9.83 -38.87
CA ALA A 33 -5.33 -9.65 -39.15
C ALA A 33 -5.01 -8.19 -39.54
N GLY A 34 -5.07 -7.28 -38.58
CA GLY A 34 -4.62 -5.89 -38.72
C GLY A 34 -3.10 -5.72 -38.69
N SER A 35 -2.65 -4.49 -38.93
CA SER A 35 -1.23 -4.05 -38.87
C SER A 35 -0.51 -4.39 -37.56
N ASP A 36 -1.27 -4.63 -36.50
CA ASP A 36 -0.84 -4.78 -35.12
C ASP A 36 -0.65 -6.25 -34.71
N SER A 37 -0.92 -7.18 -35.64
CA SER A 37 -0.68 -8.62 -35.48
C SER A 37 0.77 -8.90 -35.08
N PHE A 38 0.96 -9.78 -34.09
CA PHE A 38 2.29 -10.24 -33.63
C PHE A 38 3.18 -10.76 -34.77
N TRP A 39 2.57 -11.35 -35.81
CA TRP A 39 3.25 -11.96 -36.95
C TRP A 39 3.87 -10.96 -37.92
N GLU A 40 3.53 -9.68 -37.84
CA GLU A 40 4.08 -8.64 -38.72
C GLU A 40 5.53 -8.25 -38.33
N PRO A 41 6.33 -7.70 -39.28
CA PRO A 41 7.71 -7.32 -39.04
C PRO A 41 7.92 -6.36 -37.85
N GLY A 42 8.51 -6.86 -36.76
CA GLY A 42 8.84 -6.09 -35.56
C GLY A 42 7.78 -6.04 -34.45
N ASN A 43 6.56 -6.56 -34.64
CA ASN A 43 5.48 -6.41 -33.64
C ASN A 43 5.70 -7.23 -32.35
N TYR A 44 6.54 -8.27 -32.39
CA TYR A 44 7.06 -8.97 -31.20
C TYR A 44 7.70 -8.04 -30.15
N LYS A 45 8.03 -6.78 -30.49
CA LYS A 45 8.51 -5.77 -29.55
C LYS A 45 7.54 -5.50 -28.39
N ARG A 46 6.24 -5.72 -28.57
CA ARG A 46 5.26 -5.68 -27.45
C ARG A 46 5.62 -6.73 -26.39
N THR A 47 5.93 -7.96 -26.82
CA THR A 47 6.35 -9.07 -25.96
C THR A 47 7.70 -8.81 -25.28
N THR A 48 8.70 -8.26 -25.99
CA THR A 48 10.01 -7.98 -25.37
C THR A 48 10.01 -6.74 -24.46
N LYS A 49 9.13 -5.76 -24.70
CA LYS A 49 8.91 -4.62 -23.80
C LYS A 49 8.37 -5.08 -22.44
N ARG A 50 7.48 -6.08 -22.40
CA ARG A 50 6.95 -6.66 -21.15
C ARG A 50 8.04 -7.14 -20.18
N ILE A 51 9.20 -7.58 -20.69
CA ILE A 51 10.36 -7.98 -19.87
C ILE A 51 10.95 -6.77 -19.12
N GLU A 52 11.03 -5.61 -19.78
CA GLU A 52 11.47 -4.36 -19.15
C GLU A 52 10.41 -3.77 -18.22
N ASP A 53 9.13 -3.81 -18.61
CA ASP A 53 8.06 -3.33 -17.74
C ASP A 53 7.92 -4.22 -16.49
N GLY A 54 8.15 -5.53 -16.59
CA GLY A 54 8.23 -6.45 -15.45
C GLY A 54 9.33 -6.09 -14.44
N TYR A 55 10.48 -5.56 -14.90
CA TYR A 55 11.52 -5.03 -14.02
C TYR A 55 11.10 -3.74 -13.31
N LYS A 56 10.35 -2.86 -13.99
CA LYS A 56 9.79 -1.63 -13.38
C LYS A 56 8.74 -1.97 -12.33
N LEU A 57 7.81 -2.87 -12.63
CA LEU A 57 6.79 -3.37 -11.70
C LEU A 57 7.37 -3.94 -10.40
N CYS A 58 8.61 -4.46 -10.42
CA CYS A 58 9.31 -4.85 -9.19
C CYS A 58 9.71 -3.65 -8.32
N ASN A 59 10.05 -2.49 -8.91
CA ASN A 59 10.28 -1.24 -8.17
C ASN A 59 8.96 -0.66 -7.67
N ASP A 60 7.94 -0.64 -8.53
CA ASP A 60 6.62 -0.06 -8.21
C ASP A 60 5.97 -0.81 -7.03
N LEU A 61 6.07 -2.15 -7.02
CA LEU A 61 5.64 -2.98 -5.89
C LEU A 61 6.49 -2.78 -4.63
N GLN A 62 7.81 -2.55 -4.77
CA GLN A 62 8.66 -2.21 -3.60
C GLN A 62 8.28 -0.86 -2.98
N GLN A 63 7.93 0.12 -3.81
CA GLN A 63 7.54 1.46 -3.38
C GLN A 63 6.21 1.42 -2.63
N LEU A 64 5.19 0.75 -3.19
CA LEU A 64 3.90 0.50 -2.54
C LEU A 64 4.06 -0.15 -1.15
N ILE A 65 4.92 -1.18 -1.05
CA ILE A 65 5.20 -1.87 0.22
C ILE A 65 5.99 -0.97 1.18
N GLN A 66 6.88 -0.12 0.68
CA GLN A 66 7.67 0.82 1.49
C GLN A 66 6.79 1.93 2.08
N GLU A 67 5.92 2.53 1.26
CA GLU A 67 4.96 3.55 1.70
C GLU A 67 4.00 2.99 2.76
N ARG A 68 3.47 1.78 2.54
CA ARG A 68 2.68 1.07 3.56
C ARG A 68 3.48 0.86 4.85
N ALA A 69 4.73 0.42 4.75
CA ALA A 69 5.58 0.22 5.93
C ALA A 69 5.86 1.53 6.69
N ASP A 70 6.00 2.66 6.00
CA ASP A 70 6.19 3.97 6.63
C ASP A 70 4.92 4.51 7.30
N ILE A 71 3.72 4.16 6.83
CA ILE A 71 2.44 4.42 7.54
C ILE A 71 2.42 3.71 8.91
N GLU A 72 2.75 2.41 8.95
CA GLU A 72 2.79 1.62 10.19
C GLU A 72 3.77 2.22 11.22
N LYS A 73 4.95 2.65 10.75
CA LYS A 73 5.95 3.38 11.55
C LYS A 73 5.48 4.77 11.97
N GLY A 74 4.68 5.45 11.15
CA GLY A 74 4.02 6.72 11.48
C GLY A 74 3.10 6.56 12.69
N TYR A 75 2.20 5.57 12.64
CA TYR A 75 1.29 5.25 13.75
C TYR A 75 2.05 4.87 15.03
N ALA A 76 3.04 3.96 14.93
CA ALA A 76 3.88 3.57 16.06
C ALA A 76 4.64 4.76 16.69
N LYS A 77 5.19 5.67 15.87
CA LYS A 77 5.85 6.90 16.34
C LYS A 77 4.87 7.82 17.08
N SER A 78 3.64 7.94 16.60
CA SER A 78 2.59 8.75 17.24
C SER A 78 2.21 8.18 18.61
N LEU A 79 1.95 6.87 18.71
CA LEU A 79 1.68 6.18 20.00
C LEU A 79 2.81 6.39 21.01
N ARG A 80 4.07 6.16 20.60
CA ARG A 80 5.25 6.34 21.47
C ARG A 80 5.46 7.79 21.91
N THR A 81 5.14 8.77 21.05
CA THR A 81 5.22 10.20 21.38
C THR A 81 4.12 10.61 22.35
N TRP A 82 2.90 10.12 22.14
CA TRP A 82 1.74 10.33 23.02
C TRP A 82 1.97 9.70 24.41
N SER A 83 2.43 8.44 24.45
CA SER A 83 2.72 7.72 25.70
C SER A 83 3.69 8.49 26.58
N LYS A 84 4.85 8.86 26.02
CA LYS A 84 5.88 9.61 26.74
C LYS A 84 5.34 10.92 27.31
N LYS A 85 4.59 11.70 26.51
CA LYS A 85 3.99 12.97 26.94
C LYS A 85 3.06 12.78 28.14
N TRP A 86 2.21 11.76 28.11
CA TRP A 86 1.28 11.50 29.21
C TRP A 86 1.96 10.88 30.42
N GLY A 87 2.98 10.02 30.26
CA GLY A 87 3.83 9.56 31.36
C GLY A 87 4.47 10.73 32.12
N ASP A 88 5.05 11.68 31.37
CA ASP A 88 5.62 12.92 31.90
C ASP A 88 4.58 13.79 32.65
N PHE A 89 3.30 13.75 32.26
CA PHE A 89 2.22 14.51 32.91
C PHE A 89 1.64 13.80 34.14
N ILE A 90 1.53 12.46 34.11
CA ILE A 90 0.96 11.67 35.20
C ILE A 90 1.95 11.59 36.37
N GLU A 91 3.25 11.35 36.09
CA GLU A 91 4.30 11.32 37.13
C GLU A 91 4.49 12.68 37.85
N LYS A 92 4.11 13.79 37.22
CA LYS A 92 4.14 15.15 37.80
C LYS A 92 2.74 15.63 38.23
N GLY A 93 1.73 14.77 38.13
CA GLY A 93 0.34 15.08 38.42
C GLY A 93 -0.01 14.97 39.91
N PRO A 94 -1.26 15.28 40.29
CA PRO A 94 -1.78 15.08 41.64
C PRO A 94 -2.36 13.68 41.86
N GLU A 95 -2.44 12.84 40.81
CA GLU A 95 -2.95 11.48 40.86
C GLU A 95 -1.90 10.54 41.48
N TYR A 96 -2.33 9.57 42.29
CA TYR A 96 -1.42 8.68 43.03
C TYR A 96 -1.98 7.25 43.17
N GLY A 97 -1.12 6.30 43.50
CA GLY A 97 -1.54 4.99 44.00
C GLY A 97 -2.04 4.04 42.90
N THR A 98 -3.12 3.32 43.17
CA THR A 98 -3.61 2.27 42.24
C THR A 98 -4.38 2.84 41.04
N THR A 99 -5.04 4.00 41.18
CA THR A 99 -5.65 4.72 40.05
C THR A 99 -4.60 5.33 39.12
N GLU A 100 -3.51 5.89 39.66
CA GLU A 100 -2.34 6.31 38.89
C GLU A 100 -1.73 5.13 38.10
N ALA A 101 -1.62 3.96 38.73
CA ALA A 101 -1.14 2.74 38.07
C ALA A 101 -2.08 2.28 36.93
N ALA A 102 -3.40 2.37 37.12
CA ALA A 102 -4.37 2.08 36.07
C ALA A 102 -4.25 3.05 34.87
N TRP A 103 -4.04 4.34 35.13
CA TRP A 103 -3.74 5.35 34.10
C TRP A 103 -2.42 5.05 33.36
N LYS A 104 -1.36 4.66 34.07
CA LYS A 104 -0.09 4.21 33.46
C LYS A 104 -0.23 2.88 32.69
N GLY A 105 -1.26 2.10 32.97
CA GLY A 105 -1.66 0.94 32.17
C GLY A 105 -1.98 1.28 30.71
N VAL A 106 -2.64 2.42 30.46
CA VAL A 106 -2.98 2.88 29.08
C VAL A 106 -1.71 3.18 28.27
N LEU A 107 -0.70 3.77 28.92
CA LEU A 107 0.59 4.05 28.29
C LEU A 107 1.34 2.75 27.94
N THR A 108 1.28 1.77 28.84
CA THR A 108 1.92 0.46 28.70
C THR A 108 1.29 -0.37 27.57
N GLU A 109 -0.03 -0.26 27.39
CA GLU A 109 -0.76 -0.81 26.23
C GLU A 109 -0.21 -0.20 24.93
N SER A 110 -0.22 1.13 24.83
CA SER A 110 0.11 1.84 23.59
C SER A 110 1.58 1.71 23.19
N GLU A 111 2.50 1.55 24.14
CA GLU A 111 3.91 1.24 23.84
C GLU A 111 4.09 -0.17 23.27
N ARG A 112 3.29 -1.14 23.72
CA ARG A 112 3.34 -2.51 23.19
C ARG A 112 2.63 -2.64 21.84
N VAL A 113 1.55 -1.89 21.60
CA VAL A 113 0.94 -1.76 20.27
C VAL A 113 1.91 -1.08 19.29
N CYS A 114 2.59 -0.01 19.71
CA CYS A 114 3.70 0.58 18.95
C CYS A 114 4.75 -0.48 18.54
N ASP A 115 5.17 -1.35 19.46
CA ASP A 115 6.12 -2.43 19.14
C ASP A 115 5.54 -3.57 18.28
N VAL A 116 4.22 -3.70 18.16
CA VAL A 116 3.57 -4.56 17.14
C VAL A 116 3.68 -3.91 15.76
N HIS A 117 3.27 -2.65 15.61
CA HIS A 117 3.32 -1.95 14.32
C HIS A 117 4.76 -1.73 13.81
N MET A 118 5.73 -1.53 14.70
CA MET A 118 7.15 -1.53 14.33
C MET A 118 7.61 -2.87 13.72
N LYS A 119 7.15 -4.01 14.25
CA LYS A 119 7.47 -5.35 13.69
C LYS A 119 6.82 -5.57 12.33
N ILE A 120 5.60 -5.07 12.12
CA ILE A 120 4.92 -5.09 10.82
C ILE A 120 5.76 -4.30 9.80
N LYS A 121 6.12 -3.05 10.12
CA LYS A 121 7.01 -2.21 9.31
C LYS A 121 8.35 -2.91 9.01
N ASP A 122 8.95 -3.55 10.01
CA ASP A 122 10.22 -4.25 9.83
C ASP A 122 10.08 -5.49 8.96
N SER A 123 9.00 -6.26 9.04
CA SER A 123 8.77 -7.41 8.15
C SER A 123 8.55 -6.99 6.70
N LEU A 124 7.72 -5.96 6.47
CA LEU A 124 7.50 -5.39 5.13
C LEU A 124 8.81 -4.88 4.50
N CYS A 125 9.62 -4.13 5.24
CA CYS A 125 10.90 -3.61 4.74
C CYS A 125 11.99 -4.68 4.59
N ASN A 126 12.17 -5.53 5.61
CA ASN A 126 13.37 -6.36 5.75
C ASN A 126 13.18 -7.77 5.19
N ASP A 127 11.96 -8.32 5.19
CA ASP A 127 11.66 -9.65 4.66
C ASP A 127 11.09 -9.54 3.23
N VAL A 128 9.98 -8.81 3.07
CA VAL A 128 9.24 -8.76 1.80
C VAL A 128 9.98 -7.93 0.77
N ASN A 129 10.32 -6.67 1.07
CA ASN A 129 11.05 -5.81 0.14
C ASN A 129 12.47 -6.33 -0.17
N SER A 130 13.15 -7.01 0.76
CA SER A 130 14.43 -7.69 0.48
C SER A 130 14.26 -8.88 -0.47
N SER A 131 13.16 -9.62 -0.36
CA SER A 131 12.84 -10.73 -1.25
C SER A 131 12.61 -10.25 -2.68
N ILE A 132 11.90 -9.13 -2.88
CA ILE A 132 11.73 -8.51 -4.21
C ILE A 132 13.07 -8.04 -4.77
N LYS A 133 13.90 -7.34 -3.98
CA LYS A 133 15.25 -6.89 -4.40
C LYS A 133 16.16 -8.04 -4.81
N THR A 134 16.10 -9.15 -4.08
CA THR A 134 16.90 -10.35 -4.36
C THR A 134 16.43 -11.00 -5.66
N TRP A 135 15.13 -11.31 -5.77
CA TRP A 135 14.55 -11.93 -6.97
C TRP A 135 14.73 -11.07 -8.23
N GLN A 136 14.51 -9.75 -8.13
CA GLN A 136 14.69 -8.81 -9.24
C GLN A 136 16.14 -8.82 -9.75
N LYS A 137 17.12 -8.86 -8.84
CA LYS A 137 18.56 -8.93 -9.17
C LYS A 137 18.97 -10.26 -9.80
N GLU A 138 18.32 -11.37 -9.44
CA GLU A 138 18.57 -12.70 -9.99
C GLU A 138 17.90 -12.94 -11.35
N ASN A 139 16.80 -12.25 -11.64
CA ASN A 139 16.00 -12.44 -12.85
C ASN A 139 16.23 -11.36 -13.92
N TYR A 140 16.78 -10.19 -13.57
CA TYR A 140 17.07 -9.09 -14.49
C TYR A 140 18.50 -8.59 -14.36
N HIS A 141 19.33 -8.87 -15.36
CA HIS A 141 20.74 -8.48 -15.39
C HIS A 141 20.95 -7.25 -16.27
N HIS A 142 21.55 -6.18 -15.74
CA HIS A 142 21.91 -5.02 -16.54
C HIS A 142 23.21 -5.24 -17.31
N THR A 143 23.19 -4.98 -18.61
CA THR A 143 24.37 -4.87 -19.48
C THR A 143 24.43 -3.46 -20.04
N LEU A 144 25.39 -2.65 -19.55
CA LEU A 144 25.38 -1.20 -19.71
C LEU A 144 24.06 -0.60 -19.20
N MET A 145 23.25 0.00 -20.08
CA MET A 145 21.94 0.60 -19.76
C MET A 145 20.76 -0.23 -20.30
N GLN A 146 20.95 -1.52 -20.57
CA GLN A 146 19.90 -2.41 -21.10
C GLN A 146 19.75 -3.65 -20.23
N ILE A 147 18.50 -4.04 -19.95
CA ILE A 147 18.17 -5.35 -19.38
C ILE A 147 18.56 -6.43 -20.41
N LYS A 148 19.50 -7.28 -20.02
CA LYS A 148 20.12 -8.32 -20.85
C LYS A 148 19.07 -9.30 -21.39
N GLU A 149 18.15 -9.72 -20.54
CA GLU A 149 17.12 -10.71 -20.89
C GLU A 149 16.17 -10.20 -21.98
N ARG A 150 15.81 -8.90 -21.93
CA ARG A 150 15.06 -8.23 -23.01
C ARG A 150 15.85 -8.25 -24.32
N LYS A 151 17.15 -7.90 -24.24
CA LYS A 151 18.05 -7.85 -25.40
C LYS A 151 18.21 -9.23 -26.05
N ASP A 152 18.48 -10.25 -25.25
CA ASP A 152 18.64 -11.64 -25.70
C ASP A 152 17.38 -12.14 -26.41
N MET A 153 16.18 -11.86 -25.88
CA MET A 153 14.91 -12.20 -26.54
C MET A 153 14.65 -11.38 -27.81
N GLU A 154 14.98 -10.09 -27.83
CA GLU A 154 14.83 -9.26 -29.03
C GLU A 154 15.75 -9.72 -30.17
N ASP A 155 17.00 -10.08 -29.86
CA ASP A 155 17.95 -10.60 -30.85
C ASP A 155 17.62 -12.05 -31.29
N MET A 156 16.97 -12.85 -30.43
CA MET A 156 16.33 -14.12 -30.83
C MET A 156 15.17 -13.90 -31.81
N PHE A 157 14.22 -13.01 -31.52
CA PHE A 157 13.10 -12.70 -32.43
C PHE A 157 13.58 -12.13 -33.78
N LYS A 158 14.59 -11.24 -33.77
CA LYS A 158 15.24 -10.77 -35.01
C LYS A 158 15.81 -11.93 -35.83
N LYS A 159 16.44 -12.92 -35.18
CA LYS A 159 17.01 -14.09 -35.85
C LYS A 159 15.92 -14.96 -36.49
N ALA A 160 14.82 -15.21 -35.77
CA ALA A 160 13.66 -15.98 -36.24
C ALA A 160 12.93 -15.30 -37.41
N GLN A 161 12.65 -13.99 -37.31
CA GLN A 161 11.85 -13.28 -38.31
C GLN A 161 12.63 -12.89 -39.57
N LYS A 162 13.96 -12.70 -39.49
CA LYS A 162 14.78 -12.17 -40.59
C LYS A 162 14.68 -12.95 -41.92
N PRO A 163 14.61 -14.29 -41.98
CA PRO A 163 14.45 -15.01 -43.24
C PRO A 163 13.06 -14.77 -43.86
N TRP A 164 11.99 -14.82 -43.07
CA TRP A 164 10.61 -14.60 -43.54
C TRP A 164 10.42 -13.15 -44.00
N ALA A 165 10.89 -12.15 -43.23
CA ALA A 165 10.83 -10.74 -43.61
C ALA A 165 11.59 -10.45 -44.93
N LYS A 166 12.68 -11.19 -45.21
CA LYS A 166 13.40 -11.11 -46.50
C LYS A 166 12.58 -11.69 -47.66
N LEU A 167 11.79 -12.74 -47.42
CA LEU A 167 10.85 -13.28 -48.41
C LEU A 167 9.67 -12.32 -48.63
N LEU A 168 9.12 -11.72 -47.57
CA LEU A 168 8.06 -10.71 -47.68
C LEU A 168 8.52 -9.51 -48.52
N ALA A 169 9.74 -9.01 -48.32
CA ALA A 169 10.31 -7.94 -49.13
C ALA A 169 10.48 -8.34 -50.62
N LYS A 170 10.72 -9.62 -50.93
CA LYS A 170 10.72 -10.14 -52.31
C LYS A 170 9.31 -10.20 -52.90
N VAL A 171 8.32 -10.60 -52.10
CA VAL A 171 6.89 -10.66 -52.48
C VAL A 171 6.36 -9.28 -52.80
N GLU A 172 6.51 -8.30 -51.90
CA GLU A 172 6.04 -6.93 -52.11
C GLU A 172 6.74 -6.23 -53.29
N LYS A 173 8.03 -6.53 -53.53
CA LYS A 173 8.70 -6.06 -54.74
C LYS A 173 8.10 -6.67 -56.01
N ALA A 174 7.91 -7.99 -56.05
CA ALA A 174 7.35 -8.65 -57.24
C ALA A 174 5.90 -8.21 -57.54
N LYS A 175 5.11 -7.97 -56.48
CA LYS A 175 3.78 -7.35 -56.52
C LYS A 175 3.81 -5.94 -57.13
N ALA A 176 4.75 -5.10 -56.71
CA ALA A 176 4.94 -3.77 -57.26
C ALA A 176 5.39 -3.80 -58.74
N ASP A 177 6.35 -4.66 -59.08
CA ASP A 177 6.82 -4.87 -60.47
C ASP A 177 5.67 -5.37 -61.39
N TYR A 178 4.80 -6.27 -60.88
CA TYR A 178 3.60 -6.74 -61.57
C TYR A 178 2.55 -5.64 -61.75
N HIS A 179 2.20 -4.90 -60.69
CA HIS A 179 1.27 -3.77 -60.77
C HIS A 179 1.77 -2.66 -61.72
N SER A 180 3.07 -2.43 -61.78
CA SER A 180 3.70 -1.50 -62.73
C SER A 180 3.59 -1.99 -64.18
N ALA A 181 3.84 -3.27 -64.42
CA ALA A 181 3.65 -3.89 -65.73
C ALA A 181 2.18 -3.78 -66.21
N CYS A 182 1.21 -4.11 -65.34
CA CYS A 182 -0.23 -4.02 -65.66
C CYS A 182 -0.69 -2.57 -65.97
N LYS A 183 -0.16 -1.58 -65.26
CA LYS A 183 -0.40 -0.15 -65.58
C LYS A 183 0.19 0.23 -66.94
N THR A 184 1.37 -0.29 -67.26
CA THR A 184 2.08 -0.04 -68.53
C THR A 184 1.36 -0.68 -69.71
N GLU A 185 0.90 -1.92 -69.57
CA GLU A 185 0.09 -2.64 -70.57
C GLU A 185 -1.21 -1.89 -70.87
N ARG A 186 -2.00 -1.52 -69.85
CA ARG A 186 -3.24 -0.73 -70.03
C ARG A 186 -2.99 0.59 -70.76
N SER A 187 -1.86 1.24 -70.51
CA SER A 187 -1.45 2.47 -71.21
C SER A 187 -1.10 2.19 -72.69
N ALA A 188 -0.38 1.09 -72.97
CA ALA A 188 -0.08 0.67 -74.34
C ALA A 188 -1.36 0.29 -75.12
N THR A 189 -2.26 -0.50 -74.53
CA THR A 189 -3.53 -0.93 -75.16
C THR A 189 -4.45 0.26 -75.45
N ASN A 190 -4.49 1.26 -74.57
CA ASN A 190 -5.20 2.52 -74.86
C ASN A 190 -4.55 3.31 -76.01
N GLN A 191 -3.23 3.33 -76.12
CA GLN A 191 -2.51 4.01 -77.20
C GLN A 191 -2.67 3.28 -78.54
N GLU A 192 -2.69 1.95 -78.55
CA GLU A 192 -3.04 1.12 -79.72
C GLU A 192 -4.48 1.38 -80.17
N ARG A 193 -5.46 1.29 -79.26
CA ARG A 193 -6.88 1.53 -79.59
C ARG A 193 -7.09 2.93 -80.19
N ASN A 194 -6.42 3.94 -79.66
CA ASN A 194 -6.49 5.30 -80.19
C ASN A 194 -5.81 5.41 -81.57
N ALA A 195 -4.67 4.73 -81.77
CA ALA A 195 -4.00 4.69 -83.08
C ALA A 195 -4.82 3.95 -84.15
N ASN A 196 -5.52 2.87 -83.78
CA ASN A 196 -6.44 2.15 -84.68
C ASN A 196 -7.67 2.97 -85.10
N ALA A 197 -7.97 4.07 -84.38
CA ALA A 197 -9.06 4.99 -84.69
C ALA A 197 -8.58 6.25 -85.47
N ASP A 198 -7.27 6.43 -85.64
CA ASP A 198 -6.67 7.59 -86.30
C ASP A 198 -6.23 7.24 -87.73
N SER A 199 -7.06 7.62 -88.70
CA SER A 199 -6.81 7.39 -90.13
C SER A 199 -5.65 8.21 -90.72
N SER A 200 -4.98 9.06 -89.93
CA SER A 200 -3.78 9.79 -90.36
C SER A 200 -2.48 8.99 -90.16
N LEU A 201 -2.53 7.88 -89.40
CA LEU A 201 -1.34 7.07 -89.09
C LEU A 201 -1.03 6.04 -90.18
N SER A 202 0.27 5.87 -90.46
CA SER A 202 0.78 4.81 -91.33
C SER A 202 0.51 3.41 -90.74
N PRO A 203 0.24 2.38 -91.57
CA PRO A 203 0.20 0.99 -91.13
C PRO A 203 1.41 0.54 -90.30
N ASP A 204 2.60 1.08 -90.56
CA ASP A 204 3.81 0.78 -89.76
C ASP A 204 3.77 1.41 -88.36
N GLN A 205 3.14 2.57 -88.20
CA GLN A 205 2.93 3.22 -86.90
C GLN A 205 1.89 2.47 -86.08
N VAL A 206 0.80 2.03 -86.72
CA VAL A 206 -0.23 1.16 -86.11
C VAL A 206 0.37 -0.17 -85.67
N LYS A 207 1.10 -0.86 -86.56
CA LYS A 207 1.80 -2.12 -86.25
C LYS A 207 2.76 -1.97 -85.07
N LYS A 208 3.53 -0.87 -85.02
CA LYS A 208 4.43 -0.56 -83.89
C LYS A 208 3.71 -0.39 -82.55
N MET A 209 2.43 0.02 -82.53
CA MET A 209 1.62 0.03 -81.32
C MET A 209 1.19 -1.38 -80.91
N HIS A 210 0.75 -2.21 -81.87
CA HIS A 210 0.39 -3.62 -81.62
C HIS A 210 1.60 -4.43 -81.09
N ASP A 211 2.77 -4.30 -81.72
CA ASP A 211 4.02 -4.93 -81.28
C ASP A 211 4.42 -4.50 -79.86
N ARG A 212 4.16 -3.23 -79.51
CA ARG A 212 4.36 -2.70 -78.15
C ARG A 212 3.37 -3.29 -77.15
N VAL A 213 2.10 -3.44 -77.52
CA VAL A 213 1.07 -4.06 -76.67
C VAL A 213 1.41 -5.52 -76.37
N GLN A 214 1.78 -6.30 -77.38
CA GLN A 214 2.21 -7.68 -77.17
C GLN A 214 3.42 -7.75 -76.23
N LYS A 215 4.46 -6.94 -76.47
CA LYS A 215 5.63 -6.85 -75.59
C LYS A 215 5.27 -6.50 -74.14
N THR A 216 4.25 -5.66 -73.91
CA THR A 216 3.77 -5.37 -72.55
C THR A 216 2.98 -6.52 -71.93
N LYS A 217 2.21 -7.28 -72.71
CA LYS A 217 1.52 -8.50 -72.23
C LYS A 217 2.51 -9.58 -71.80
N ASP A 218 3.53 -9.83 -72.62
CA ASP A 218 4.62 -10.77 -72.30
C ASP A 218 5.33 -10.37 -70.99
N GLN A 219 5.55 -9.06 -70.79
CA GLN A 219 6.16 -8.52 -69.58
C GLN A 219 5.24 -8.60 -68.34
N VAL A 220 3.92 -8.46 -68.50
CA VAL A 220 2.93 -8.68 -67.43
C VAL A 220 2.95 -10.13 -66.98
N GLN A 221 2.88 -11.09 -67.91
CA GLN A 221 2.94 -12.51 -67.61
C GLN A 221 4.27 -12.89 -66.91
N LYS A 222 5.39 -12.38 -67.40
CA LYS A 222 6.72 -12.58 -66.78
C LYS A 222 6.87 -11.95 -65.39
N CYS A 223 6.15 -10.86 -65.08
CA CYS A 223 6.08 -10.33 -63.72
C CYS A 223 5.15 -11.16 -62.83
N ARG A 224 4.02 -11.65 -63.39
CA ARG A 224 3.06 -12.52 -62.69
C ARG A 224 3.72 -13.80 -62.20
N GLU A 225 4.42 -14.53 -63.08
CA GLU A 225 5.13 -15.77 -62.75
C GLU A 225 6.15 -15.58 -61.61
N LYS A 226 6.88 -14.46 -61.61
CA LYS A 226 7.81 -14.09 -60.52
C LYS A 226 7.09 -13.80 -59.20
N TYR A 227 5.92 -13.18 -59.26
CA TYR A 227 5.11 -12.89 -58.07
C TYR A 227 4.50 -14.17 -57.50
N GLU A 228 3.92 -15.03 -58.34
CA GLU A 228 3.41 -16.36 -57.96
C GLU A 228 4.54 -17.26 -57.41
N GLN A 229 5.75 -17.19 -57.98
CA GLN A 229 6.93 -17.86 -57.42
C GLN A 229 7.33 -17.31 -56.05
N ALA A 230 7.36 -15.98 -55.87
CA ALA A 230 7.68 -15.37 -54.57
C ALA A 230 6.65 -15.70 -53.49
N ILE A 231 5.36 -15.73 -53.84
CA ILE A 231 4.27 -16.22 -52.99
C ILE A 231 4.52 -17.70 -52.62
N SER A 232 4.82 -18.56 -53.59
CA SER A 232 5.10 -19.98 -53.33
C SER A 232 6.30 -20.19 -52.40
N GLU A 233 7.35 -19.36 -52.52
CA GLU A 233 8.51 -19.40 -51.64
C GLU A 233 8.19 -18.99 -50.19
N ILE A 234 7.45 -17.89 -49.98
CA ILE A 234 7.09 -17.47 -48.61
C ILE A 234 6.10 -18.45 -47.96
N THR A 235 5.09 -18.92 -48.68
CA THR A 235 4.10 -19.89 -48.16
C THR A 235 4.76 -21.19 -47.71
N LYS A 236 5.79 -21.67 -48.41
CA LYS A 236 6.59 -22.85 -48.02
C LYS A 236 7.43 -22.62 -46.75
N TYR A 237 7.75 -21.36 -46.41
CA TYR A 237 8.53 -21.01 -45.23
C TYR A 237 7.67 -20.63 -44.01
N ASN A 238 6.36 -20.42 -44.19
CA ASN A 238 5.45 -19.99 -43.12
C ASN A 238 5.48 -20.92 -41.89
N SER A 239 5.54 -22.25 -42.06
CA SER A 239 5.60 -23.19 -40.94
C SER A 239 6.85 -23.01 -40.08
N VAL A 240 8.02 -22.89 -40.72
CA VAL A 240 9.31 -22.66 -40.05
C VAL A 240 9.31 -21.31 -39.33
N TYR A 241 8.77 -20.27 -39.97
CA TYR A 241 8.62 -18.96 -39.35
C TYR A 241 7.73 -19.00 -38.10
N ILE A 242 6.59 -19.71 -38.17
CA ILE A 242 5.68 -19.88 -37.03
C ILE A 242 6.38 -20.65 -35.91
N GLU A 243 7.08 -21.74 -36.21
CA GLU A 243 7.81 -22.56 -35.23
C GLU A 243 8.93 -21.78 -34.54
N ASP A 244 9.82 -21.13 -35.31
CA ASP A 244 10.93 -20.34 -34.78
C ASP A 244 10.45 -19.18 -33.89
N MET A 245 9.41 -18.44 -34.31
CA MET A 245 8.84 -17.34 -33.52
C MET A 245 8.13 -17.84 -32.26
N THR A 246 7.36 -18.92 -32.35
CA THR A 246 6.66 -19.52 -31.19
C THR A 246 7.68 -20.01 -30.16
N SER A 247 8.78 -20.61 -30.61
CA SER A 247 9.88 -21.03 -29.74
C SER A 247 10.49 -19.89 -28.93
N VAL A 248 10.50 -18.65 -29.43
CA VAL A 248 10.96 -17.46 -28.67
C VAL A 248 9.84 -16.86 -27.82
N TYR A 249 8.60 -16.88 -28.31
CA TYR A 249 7.41 -16.44 -27.57
C TYR A 249 7.20 -17.25 -26.28
N GLU A 250 7.27 -18.59 -26.34
CA GLU A 250 7.09 -19.45 -25.16
C GLU A 250 8.16 -19.24 -24.08
N LYS A 251 9.37 -18.81 -24.46
CA LYS A 251 10.41 -18.39 -23.49
C LYS A 251 9.98 -17.11 -22.76
N CYS A 252 9.45 -16.13 -23.50
CA CYS A 252 8.92 -14.89 -22.93
C CYS A 252 7.66 -15.12 -22.06
N GLN A 253 6.82 -16.10 -22.41
CA GLN A 253 5.69 -16.54 -21.58
C GLN A 253 6.15 -17.26 -20.31
N THR A 254 7.18 -18.11 -20.41
CA THR A 254 7.77 -18.81 -19.25
C THR A 254 8.37 -17.82 -18.25
N MET A 255 9.12 -16.82 -18.72
CA MET A 255 9.66 -15.74 -17.87
C MET A 255 8.53 -14.95 -17.16
N GLU A 256 7.49 -14.58 -17.91
CA GLU A 256 6.34 -13.85 -17.34
C GLU A 256 5.60 -14.68 -16.30
N LYS A 257 5.40 -15.99 -16.55
CA LYS A 257 4.77 -16.90 -15.60
C LYS A 257 5.53 -16.96 -14.28
N THR A 258 6.86 -16.98 -14.30
CA THR A 258 7.70 -16.91 -13.09
C THR A 258 7.49 -15.58 -12.35
N ARG A 259 7.46 -14.45 -13.07
CA ARG A 259 7.18 -13.13 -12.47
C ARG A 259 5.80 -13.07 -11.83
N LEU A 260 4.76 -13.51 -12.53
CA LEU A 260 3.37 -13.48 -12.06
C LEU A 260 3.17 -14.35 -10.81
N GLN A 261 3.76 -15.55 -10.78
CA GLN A 261 3.73 -16.41 -9.61
C GLN A 261 4.48 -15.77 -8.43
N PHE A 262 5.69 -15.23 -8.66
CA PHE A 262 6.45 -14.52 -7.62
C PHE A 262 5.68 -13.32 -7.04
N PHE A 263 5.01 -12.51 -7.88
CA PHE A 263 4.19 -11.39 -7.43
C PHE A 263 3.03 -11.86 -6.54
N LYS A 264 2.35 -12.95 -6.93
CA LYS A 264 1.28 -13.56 -6.12
C LYS A 264 1.78 -14.01 -4.74
N ASP A 265 2.94 -14.67 -4.70
CA ASP A 265 3.52 -15.17 -3.45
C ASP A 265 4.00 -14.02 -2.54
N ILE A 266 4.54 -12.95 -3.13
CA ILE A 266 4.88 -11.70 -2.42
C ILE A 266 3.63 -11.03 -1.84
N LEU A 267 2.51 -10.97 -2.57
CA LEU A 267 1.26 -10.40 -2.05
C LEU A 267 0.68 -11.21 -0.88
N PHE A 268 0.83 -12.53 -0.87
CA PHE A 268 0.51 -13.36 0.31
C PHE A 268 1.46 -13.11 1.49
N ASN A 269 2.74 -12.80 1.24
CA ASN A 269 3.66 -12.39 2.30
C ASN A 269 3.26 -11.01 2.88
N VAL A 270 2.91 -10.02 2.04
CA VAL A 270 2.38 -8.72 2.49
C VAL A 270 1.13 -8.92 3.36
N HIS A 271 0.15 -9.70 2.90
CA HIS A 271 -1.03 -10.05 3.70
C HIS A 271 -0.64 -10.65 5.07
N SER A 272 0.30 -11.60 5.07
CA SER A 272 0.72 -12.32 6.29
C SER A 272 1.47 -11.42 7.28
N SER A 273 2.25 -10.44 6.81
CA SER A 273 2.88 -9.43 7.66
C SER A 273 1.87 -8.41 8.23
N LEU A 274 0.72 -8.20 7.57
CA LEU A 274 -0.32 -7.23 7.96
C LEU A 274 -1.45 -7.80 8.83
N ASP A 275 -1.62 -9.13 8.89
CA ASP A 275 -2.73 -9.76 9.62
C ASP A 275 -2.52 -9.74 11.15
N LEU A 276 -2.93 -8.62 11.76
CA LEU A 276 -2.96 -8.41 13.21
C LEU A 276 -3.69 -9.53 13.99
N THR A 277 -4.62 -10.28 13.38
CA THR A 277 -5.33 -11.37 14.07
C THR A 277 -4.44 -12.58 14.35
N LYS A 278 -3.24 -12.66 13.73
CA LYS A 278 -2.24 -13.70 13.98
C LYS A 278 -1.15 -13.29 14.98
N VAL A 279 -1.13 -12.03 15.41
CA VAL A 279 -0.15 -11.52 16.37
C VAL A 279 -0.48 -12.03 17.77
N GLN A 280 0.17 -13.13 18.17
CA GLN A 280 -0.10 -13.84 19.43
C GLN A 280 -0.01 -12.95 20.69
N SER A 281 0.83 -11.91 20.66
CA SER A 281 0.95 -10.97 21.78
C SER A 281 -0.18 -9.93 21.85
N LEU A 282 -1.00 -9.76 20.81
CA LEU A 282 -1.99 -8.69 20.74
C LEU A 282 -3.16 -8.90 21.73
N PRO A 283 -3.77 -10.10 21.88
CA PRO A 283 -4.73 -10.34 22.96
C PRO A 283 -4.12 -10.13 24.35
N GLN A 284 -2.91 -10.63 24.57
CA GLN A 284 -2.18 -10.52 25.84
C GLN A 284 -1.94 -9.06 26.27
N ILE A 285 -1.75 -8.14 25.33
CA ILE A 285 -1.64 -6.69 25.62
C ILE A 285 -2.93 -6.18 26.29
N TYR A 286 -4.09 -6.52 25.73
CA TYR A 286 -5.38 -6.06 26.25
C TYR A 286 -5.79 -6.80 27.54
N ASP A 287 -5.47 -8.09 27.68
CA ASP A 287 -5.70 -8.84 28.92
C ASP A 287 -4.90 -8.24 30.10
N GLU A 288 -3.61 -7.96 29.90
CA GLU A 288 -2.75 -7.35 30.94
C GLU A 288 -3.15 -5.89 31.24
N PHE A 289 -3.61 -5.13 30.24
CA PHE A 289 -4.17 -3.80 30.44
C PHE A 289 -5.47 -3.84 31.25
N TYR A 290 -6.41 -4.74 30.90
CA TYR A 290 -7.64 -4.97 31.66
C TYR A 290 -7.35 -5.35 33.12
N HIS A 291 -6.41 -6.28 33.34
CA HIS A 291 -6.00 -6.66 34.70
C HIS A 291 -5.38 -5.49 35.48
N THR A 292 -4.65 -4.59 34.81
CA THR A 292 -4.07 -3.39 35.43
C THR A 292 -5.16 -2.44 35.92
N ILE A 293 -6.21 -2.20 35.10
CA ILE A 293 -7.38 -1.39 35.50
C ILE A 293 -8.16 -2.07 36.63
N ASN A 294 -8.41 -3.38 36.53
CA ASN A 294 -9.17 -4.15 37.51
C ASN A 294 -8.46 -4.26 38.88
N ASN A 295 -7.17 -3.92 38.96
CA ASN A 295 -6.42 -3.88 40.23
C ASN A 295 -6.51 -2.52 40.96
N ALA A 296 -7.18 -1.52 40.39
CA ALA A 296 -7.48 -0.26 41.07
C ALA A 296 -8.41 -0.48 42.28
N ASP A 297 -8.03 0.07 43.43
CA ASP A 297 -8.66 -0.16 44.73
C ASP A 297 -8.72 1.16 45.51
N GLN A 298 -9.88 1.81 45.40
CA GLN A 298 -10.18 3.06 46.12
C GLN A 298 -9.98 2.95 47.64
N GLN A 299 -10.17 1.76 48.25
CA GLN A 299 -9.98 1.59 49.70
C GLN A 299 -8.49 1.53 50.08
N LYS A 300 -7.60 1.01 49.22
CA LYS A 300 -6.15 1.15 49.40
C LYS A 300 -5.73 2.62 49.31
N ASP A 301 -6.18 3.33 48.29
CA ASP A 301 -5.69 4.69 48.00
C ASP A 301 -6.24 5.72 49.02
N LEU A 302 -7.52 5.65 49.40
CA LEU A 302 -8.08 6.47 50.49
C LEU A 302 -7.39 6.18 51.84
N LYS A 303 -7.02 4.92 52.11
CA LYS A 303 -6.28 4.55 53.32
C LYS A 303 -4.84 5.07 53.29
N TRP A 304 -4.17 5.02 52.12
CA TRP A 304 -2.85 5.61 51.93
C TRP A 304 -2.89 7.13 52.16
N TRP A 305 -3.86 7.83 51.58
CA TRP A 305 -4.04 9.27 51.79
C TRP A 305 -4.25 9.62 53.27
N SER A 306 -5.17 8.93 53.94
CA SER A 306 -5.47 9.17 55.36
C SER A 306 -4.24 8.99 56.27
N ASN A 307 -3.30 8.11 55.89
CA ASN A 307 -2.06 7.85 56.65
C ASN A 307 -0.93 8.86 56.37
N ASN A 308 -0.85 9.44 55.17
CA ASN A 308 0.24 10.34 54.76
C ASN A 308 -0.13 11.82 54.79
N HIS A 309 -1.42 12.15 54.67
CA HIS A 309 -1.95 13.51 54.51
C HIS A 309 -3.25 13.77 55.30
N GLY A 310 -3.69 12.85 56.15
CA GLY A 310 -4.99 12.90 56.81
C GLY A 310 -4.99 12.49 58.29
N ILE A 311 -6.17 12.08 58.78
CA ILE A 311 -6.46 11.90 60.21
C ILE A 311 -5.68 10.76 60.90
N ASN A 312 -4.99 9.91 60.16
CA ASN A 312 -4.17 8.83 60.73
C ASN A 312 -2.68 9.21 60.82
N MET A 313 -2.28 10.43 60.42
CA MET A 313 -0.93 10.94 60.65
C MET A 313 -0.63 11.02 62.16
N ALA A 314 0.61 10.72 62.55
CA ALA A 314 1.03 10.82 63.95
C ALA A 314 1.04 12.30 64.40
N MET A 315 0.27 12.61 65.45
CA MET A 315 0.21 13.94 66.06
C MET A 315 0.82 13.92 67.46
N ASN A 316 1.86 14.72 67.68
CA ASN A 316 2.42 14.98 69.00
C ASN A 316 1.53 16.00 69.73
N TRP A 317 0.44 15.52 70.33
CA TRP A 317 -0.49 16.35 71.09
C TRP A 317 0.22 17.05 72.26
N PRO A 318 -0.15 18.31 72.60
CA PRO A 318 0.46 19.02 73.72
C PRO A 318 0.30 18.27 75.04
N ILE A 319 1.43 17.87 75.62
CA ILE A 319 1.54 17.33 76.97
C ILE A 319 2.29 18.32 77.87
N PHE A 320 2.19 18.15 79.19
CA PHE A 320 3.03 18.89 80.12
C PHE A 320 4.51 18.52 79.90
N VAL A 321 5.34 19.52 79.64
CA VAL A 321 6.80 19.39 79.56
C VAL A 321 7.38 20.05 80.79
N GLU A 322 8.10 19.28 81.60
CA GLU A 322 8.79 19.80 82.79
C GLU A 322 9.98 20.67 82.39
N TYR A 323 10.21 21.78 83.10
CA TYR A 323 11.28 22.71 82.77
C TYR A 323 12.65 22.10 83.07
N THR A 324 13.41 21.85 82.00
CA THR A 324 14.83 21.50 82.06
C THR A 324 15.67 22.68 81.59
N GLU A 325 16.78 22.97 82.27
CA GLU A 325 17.72 23.98 81.82
C GLU A 325 18.46 23.49 80.56
N GLU A 326 18.31 24.21 79.45
CA GLU A 326 19.05 23.93 78.22
C GLU A 326 20.56 24.16 78.43
N PHE A 327 21.31 23.07 78.59
CA PHE A 327 22.77 23.11 78.45
C PHE A 327 23.11 23.46 77.00
N ARG A 328 23.33 24.75 76.75
CA ARG A 328 23.81 25.27 75.47
C ARG A 328 25.25 24.81 75.24
N ASP A 329 25.41 23.74 74.47
CA ASP A 329 26.70 23.34 73.93
C ASP A 329 27.38 24.52 73.24
N ILE A 330 28.58 24.88 73.69
CA ILE A 330 29.41 25.92 73.07
C ILE A 330 30.10 25.29 71.85
N ALA A 331 29.29 25.00 70.83
CA ALA A 331 29.73 24.38 69.59
C ALA A 331 30.80 25.24 68.92
N LYS A 332 31.98 24.64 68.67
CA LYS A 332 33.08 25.28 67.93
C LYS A 332 32.78 25.41 66.43
N GLY A 333 31.84 26.30 66.11
CA GLY A 333 31.66 26.95 64.82
C GLY A 333 31.33 26.06 63.62
N ASN A 334 30.06 26.07 63.19
CA ASN A 334 29.71 26.73 61.91
C ASN A 334 28.19 26.84 61.67
N LYS A 335 27.68 28.09 61.76
CA LYS A 335 26.57 28.69 60.99
C LYS A 335 25.41 27.75 60.55
N SER A 336 24.48 27.48 61.46
CA SER A 336 23.06 27.43 61.09
C SER A 336 22.44 28.84 61.18
N LYS A 337 21.44 29.14 60.34
CA LYS A 337 20.74 30.45 60.33
C LYS A 337 19.40 30.33 61.07
N GLU A 338 19.41 30.38 62.38
CA GLU A 338 18.21 30.72 63.16
C GLU A 338 18.62 31.29 64.52
N ALA A 339 18.44 32.60 64.68
CA ALA A 339 18.92 33.37 65.83
C ALA A 339 17.74 33.92 66.62
N LEU A 340 17.26 33.12 67.58
CA LEU A 340 16.35 33.58 68.64
C LEU A 340 17.14 34.30 69.75
N PRO A 341 16.52 35.22 70.51
CA PRO A 341 17.25 36.30 71.20
C PRO A 341 18.20 35.82 72.29
N ALA A 342 19.34 36.51 72.41
CA ALA A 342 20.39 36.20 73.37
C ALA A 342 20.04 36.70 74.78
N ALA A 343 19.69 35.79 75.69
CA ALA A 343 19.79 36.03 77.13
C ALA A 343 21.28 36.12 77.53
N PRO A 344 21.67 37.08 78.40
CA PRO A 344 23.06 37.24 78.81
C PRO A 344 23.50 36.15 79.79
N ILE A 345 24.59 35.42 79.45
CA ILE A 345 25.19 34.41 80.32
C ILE A 345 25.96 35.11 81.45
N THR A 346 25.59 34.83 82.70
CA THR A 346 26.25 35.42 83.88
C THR A 346 27.20 34.40 84.50
N LEU A 347 28.50 34.55 84.27
CA LEU A 347 29.54 33.67 84.82
C LEU A 347 29.77 33.99 86.31
N ILE A 348 29.47 33.03 87.19
CA ILE A 348 29.73 33.10 88.63
C ILE A 348 30.80 32.07 89.02
N ASN A 349 31.76 32.49 89.84
CA ASN A 349 32.85 31.69 90.43
C ASN A 349 33.84 31.04 89.46
N GLN A 350 34.85 31.81 89.05
CA GLN A 350 36.15 31.24 88.68
C GLN A 350 36.86 30.66 89.93
N ARG A 351 37.54 29.52 89.79
CA ARG A 351 38.59 29.06 90.71
C ARG A 351 39.81 28.59 89.90
N PRO A 352 41.05 28.77 90.38
CA PRO A 352 42.24 28.34 89.65
C PRO A 352 42.32 26.81 89.53
N VAL A 353 42.82 26.33 88.39
CA VAL A 353 43.16 24.91 88.19
C VAL A 353 44.55 24.65 88.79
N ALA A 354 44.66 23.60 89.59
CA ALA A 354 45.92 22.98 90.00
C ALA A 354 45.96 21.54 89.47
N GLU A 355 47.15 20.96 89.41
CA GLU A 355 47.47 19.72 88.67
C GLU A 355 46.76 18.46 89.20
N GLU A 356 46.15 17.68 88.29
CA GLU A 356 46.55 16.31 87.88
C GLU A 356 45.39 15.61 87.13
N GLY A 357 45.65 14.47 86.47
CA GLY A 357 44.58 13.51 86.11
C GLY A 357 44.06 13.47 84.65
N ILE A 358 44.97 13.24 83.69
CA ILE A 358 44.83 12.41 82.47
C ILE A 358 43.40 11.89 82.10
N HIS A 359 42.95 12.13 80.86
CA HIS A 359 42.58 11.05 79.91
C HIS A 359 42.33 11.57 78.47
N GLU A 360 42.80 10.82 77.47
CA GLU A 360 42.74 11.16 76.04
C GLU A 360 41.45 10.67 75.36
N TYR A 361 41.05 11.36 74.28
CA TYR A 361 39.96 10.94 73.38
C TYR A 361 40.30 11.29 71.92
N HIS A 362 40.30 10.29 71.03
CA HIS A 362 40.20 10.45 69.58
C HIS A 362 39.24 9.37 69.05
N SER A 363 38.01 9.69 68.66
CA SER A 363 37.61 10.46 67.45
C SER A 363 37.86 9.70 66.14
N THR A 364 36.92 8.82 65.78
CA THR A 364 36.75 8.33 64.40
C THR A 364 35.80 9.27 63.64
N ASN A 365 35.96 9.41 62.32
CA ASN A 365 35.13 10.30 61.50
C ASN A 365 34.75 9.67 60.15
N SER A 366 33.69 10.20 59.55
CA SER A 366 32.89 9.74 58.40
C SER A 366 33.57 8.89 57.31
N LEU A 367 32.86 7.83 56.86
CA LEU A 367 33.01 7.27 55.52
C LEU A 367 32.33 8.14 54.45
N LYS A 368 32.87 8.16 53.23
CA LYS A 368 32.12 8.37 51.98
C LYS A 368 32.59 7.39 50.90
N LYS A 369 31.68 7.01 49.99
CA LYS A 369 31.90 6.01 48.92
C LYS A 369 32.82 6.52 47.80
N SER A 370 33.51 5.58 47.15
CA SER A 370 33.89 5.66 45.73
C SER A 370 33.78 4.27 45.07
N ASN A 371 33.53 4.25 43.76
CA ASN A 371 33.12 3.07 42.99
C ASN A 371 34.18 1.95 42.93
N SER A 372 33.72 0.71 42.79
CA SER A 372 34.51 -0.43 42.30
C SER A 372 34.10 -0.80 40.88
N ALA A 373 35.08 -1.06 40.01
CA ALA A 373 34.84 -1.53 38.64
C ALA A 373 35.98 -2.47 38.18
N GLY A 374 35.61 -3.54 37.46
CA GLY A 374 36.53 -4.44 36.76
C GLY A 374 37.17 -5.57 37.60
N GLY A 375 37.68 -6.58 36.90
CA GLY A 375 38.56 -7.62 37.49
C GLY A 375 38.02 -9.05 37.48
N SER A 376 37.91 -9.69 36.31
CA SER A 376 37.64 -11.14 36.22
C SER A 376 38.84 -11.97 36.66
N ALA A 377 38.59 -13.10 37.33
CA ALA A 377 39.55 -14.20 37.45
C ALA A 377 38.81 -15.55 37.38
N SER A 378 39.39 -16.52 36.68
CA SER A 378 38.85 -17.87 36.50
C SER A 378 39.89 -18.91 36.93
N SER A 379 39.47 -19.95 37.65
CA SER A 379 40.27 -21.14 37.92
C SER A 379 39.37 -22.38 38.02
N ARG A 380 39.95 -23.56 37.77
CA ARG A 380 39.21 -24.75 37.31
C ARG A 380 39.82 -26.04 37.85
N ALA A 381 39.10 -26.74 38.72
CA ALA A 381 39.25 -28.18 39.04
C ALA A 381 38.07 -28.64 39.92
N SER A 382 37.66 -29.91 40.06
CA SER A 382 37.60 -31.10 39.20
C SER A 382 37.60 -32.36 40.10
N GLY A 383 36.52 -33.16 40.08
CA GLY A 383 36.62 -34.62 40.27
C GLY A 383 35.81 -35.30 41.38
N LYS A 384 35.23 -36.47 41.01
CA LYS A 384 34.71 -37.59 41.84
C LYS A 384 33.39 -37.36 42.62
N SER A 385 32.53 -38.37 42.82
CA SER A 385 32.38 -39.71 42.18
C SER A 385 30.99 -40.32 42.51
N GLU A 386 30.75 -41.54 41.99
CA GLU A 386 29.58 -42.44 42.13
C GLU A 386 29.16 -42.77 43.59
N GLN A 387 28.05 -43.47 43.92
CA GLN A 387 27.25 -44.48 43.18
C GLN A 387 25.79 -44.61 43.71
N ALA A 388 25.00 -45.58 43.22
CA ALA A 388 23.53 -45.67 43.43
C ALA A 388 23.05 -46.92 44.21
N ALA A 389 21.79 -46.93 44.66
CA ALA A 389 21.04 -48.14 45.05
C ALA A 389 19.49 -47.93 45.04
N THR A 390 18.73 -48.97 44.68
CA THR A 390 17.25 -49.07 44.76
C THR A 390 16.80 -50.44 45.29
N PRO A 391 15.68 -50.51 46.01
CA PRO A 391 14.62 -51.53 45.79
C PRO A 391 13.18 -50.95 45.99
N SER A 392 12.03 -51.57 45.64
CA SER A 392 11.62 -52.65 44.71
C SER A 392 10.06 -52.62 44.59
N SER A 393 9.39 -53.61 43.98
CA SER A 393 7.90 -53.68 43.91
C SER A 393 7.33 -55.11 43.93
N ALA A 394 6.05 -55.26 44.31
CA ALA A 394 5.15 -56.38 43.95
C ALA A 394 3.65 -55.95 44.12
N THR A 395 2.75 -56.00 43.11
CA THR A 395 1.83 -57.09 42.65
C THR A 395 0.72 -57.47 43.68
N THR A 396 -0.58 -57.73 43.37
CA THR A 396 -1.24 -58.45 42.24
C THR A 396 -2.75 -58.09 42.01
N THR A 397 -3.18 -58.10 40.73
CA THR A 397 -4.47 -58.54 40.06
C THR A 397 -5.87 -58.48 40.74
N GLU A 398 -7.04 -58.46 40.05
CA GLU A 398 -7.43 -58.58 38.60
C GLU A 398 -8.54 -57.51 38.26
N THR A 399 -9.54 -57.53 37.34
CA THR A 399 -10.16 -58.51 36.40
C THR A 399 -10.76 -57.85 35.11
N ARG A 400 -11.75 -58.48 34.45
CA ARG A 400 -12.44 -58.15 33.16
C ARG A 400 -13.84 -57.51 33.40
N THR A 401 -14.65 -56.99 32.44
CA THR A 401 -15.00 -57.26 31.02
C THR A 401 -15.51 -55.97 30.34
N SER A 402 -15.24 -55.60 29.06
CA SER A 402 -15.82 -56.05 27.77
C SER A 402 -17.37 -56.08 27.69
N ALA A 403 -18.09 -55.66 26.62
CA ALA A 403 -17.73 -55.31 25.23
C ALA A 403 -18.74 -54.31 24.58
N ALA A 404 -18.66 -54.06 23.25
CA ALA A 404 -19.51 -53.15 22.46
C ALA A 404 -20.49 -53.87 21.49
N ALA A 405 -21.49 -53.15 20.96
CA ALA A 405 -22.38 -53.59 19.86
C ALA A 405 -23.03 -52.39 19.11
N THR A 406 -23.66 -52.62 17.94
CA THR A 406 -23.98 -51.59 16.93
C THR A 406 -25.34 -51.82 16.21
N ALA A 407 -25.93 -50.75 15.65
CA ALA A 407 -26.94 -50.68 14.55
C ALA A 407 -28.42 -51.06 14.85
N GLY A 408 -29.39 -50.52 14.04
CA GLY A 408 -30.73 -51.17 13.96
C GLY A 408 -32.03 -50.48 13.47
N SER A 409 -32.05 -49.63 12.43
CA SER A 409 -33.15 -49.59 11.40
C SER A 409 -34.65 -49.21 11.69
N THR A 410 -35.09 -48.08 11.09
CA THR A 410 -36.30 -47.90 10.21
C THR A 410 -37.79 -47.88 10.68
N THR A 411 -38.62 -47.25 9.81
CA THR A 411 -40.12 -47.21 9.70
C THR A 411 -40.88 -46.19 10.60
N ALA A 412 -41.96 -45.53 10.18
CA ALA A 412 -42.57 -45.26 8.85
C ALA A 412 -43.47 -43.98 8.90
N ALA A 413 -44.10 -43.59 7.78
CA ALA A 413 -44.72 -42.27 7.56
C ALA A 413 -46.25 -42.17 7.83
N ALA A 414 -46.75 -40.93 7.89
CA ALA A 414 -48.17 -40.54 7.76
C ALA A 414 -48.31 -39.15 7.10
N THR A 415 -49.47 -38.86 6.51
CA THR A 415 -49.68 -37.75 5.54
C THR A 415 -50.85 -36.84 5.92
N ALA A 416 -50.77 -35.54 5.63
CA ALA A 416 -51.94 -34.65 5.50
C ALA A 416 -51.68 -33.50 4.52
N THR A 417 -52.64 -33.22 3.62
CA THR A 417 -52.66 -32.11 2.65
C THR A 417 -54.01 -31.39 2.70
N VAL A 418 -54.02 -30.07 2.47
CA VAL A 418 -55.22 -29.27 2.19
C VAL A 418 -54.90 -28.25 1.09
N THR A 419 -55.89 -27.80 0.32
CA THR A 419 -55.75 -27.21 -1.03
C THR A 419 -56.60 -25.93 -1.21
N ALA A 420 -56.53 -25.33 -2.42
CA ALA A 420 -57.24 -24.13 -2.95
C ALA A 420 -56.51 -22.77 -2.74
N ALA A 421 -56.36 -21.83 -3.70
CA ALA A 421 -57.14 -21.39 -4.90
C ALA A 421 -58.25 -20.35 -4.58
N SER A 422 -58.54 -19.30 -5.37
CA SER A 422 -57.87 -18.76 -6.59
C SER A 422 -58.46 -17.41 -7.09
N ALA A 423 -57.64 -16.62 -7.82
CA ALA A 423 -57.96 -15.78 -9.00
C ALA A 423 -58.82 -14.48 -8.90
N GLY A 424 -58.58 -13.57 -9.86
CA GLY A 424 -59.43 -12.40 -10.23
C GLY A 424 -58.93 -11.02 -9.75
N ALA A 425 -58.59 -9.96 -10.52
CA ALA A 425 -58.33 -9.66 -11.95
C ALA A 425 -59.16 -8.48 -12.54
N VAL A 426 -58.59 -7.84 -13.57
CA VAL A 426 -59.16 -6.82 -14.50
C VAL A 426 -59.04 -5.32 -14.12
N ALA A 427 -58.60 -4.53 -15.10
CA ALA A 427 -58.26 -3.10 -15.06
C ALA A 427 -59.38 -2.18 -15.63
N VAL A 428 -59.12 -0.88 -15.78
CA VAL A 428 -59.46 -0.07 -16.98
C VAL A 428 -58.83 1.34 -16.91
N ALA A 429 -58.52 1.95 -18.07
CA ALA A 429 -58.06 3.33 -18.21
C ALA A 429 -58.59 3.97 -19.52
N PRO A 430 -58.72 5.32 -19.58
CA PRO A 430 -58.67 6.10 -20.84
C PRO A 430 -57.61 7.23 -20.79
N ASN A 431 -56.78 7.56 -21.80
CA ASN A 431 -56.82 7.51 -23.27
C ASN A 431 -57.55 8.69 -23.96
N ARG A 432 -56.78 9.67 -24.52
CA ARG A 432 -56.77 10.03 -25.97
C ARG A 432 -55.81 11.18 -26.35
N ASN A 433 -55.41 11.20 -27.63
CA ASN A 433 -54.53 12.13 -28.39
C ASN A 433 -55.31 12.48 -29.72
N PRO A 434 -54.78 12.98 -30.88
CA PRO A 434 -53.52 13.67 -31.25
C PRO A 434 -53.66 14.85 -32.29
N SER A 435 -52.54 15.48 -32.70
CA SER A 435 -52.24 16.01 -34.07
C SER A 435 -50.73 16.41 -34.14
N VAL A 436 -49.81 15.81 -34.92
CA VAL A 436 -49.65 15.75 -36.40
C VAL A 436 -49.44 17.17 -36.98
N THR A 437 -48.30 17.57 -37.60
CA THR A 437 -47.47 16.95 -38.69
C THR A 437 -45.93 17.17 -38.61
N ASN A 438 -45.16 16.32 -39.33
CA ASN A 438 -43.77 16.40 -39.89
C ASN A 438 -42.79 17.57 -39.54
N GLY A 439 -41.47 17.34 -39.41
CA GLY A 439 -40.72 16.06 -39.40
C GLY A 439 -39.19 16.13 -39.66
N ASN A 440 -38.48 15.08 -39.20
CA ASN A 440 -37.08 14.66 -39.44
C ASN A 440 -35.87 15.48 -38.92
N GLY A 441 -35.11 14.87 -38.01
CA GLY A 441 -33.73 15.19 -37.62
C GLY A 441 -33.26 14.35 -36.43
N LYS A 442 -32.64 13.18 -36.66
CA LYS A 442 -32.31 12.19 -35.60
C LYS A 442 -30.95 12.44 -34.94
N VAL A 443 -30.94 12.48 -33.62
CA VAL A 443 -29.98 11.78 -32.74
C VAL A 443 -30.83 11.19 -31.61
N ASP A 444 -30.70 9.90 -31.29
CA ASP A 444 -31.52 9.25 -30.27
C ASP A 444 -30.79 9.21 -28.92
N SER A 445 -31.42 9.72 -27.86
CA SER A 445 -30.97 9.62 -26.46
C SER A 445 -31.55 8.36 -25.80
N ASN A 446 -30.80 7.72 -24.90
CA ASN A 446 -31.28 6.56 -24.13
C ASN A 446 -31.83 7.01 -22.75
N PRO A 447 -33.07 6.70 -22.37
CA PRO A 447 -33.70 7.24 -21.17
C PRO A 447 -33.65 6.26 -19.98
N PHE A 448 -32.45 5.97 -19.45
CA PHE A 448 -32.25 5.08 -18.29
C PHE A 448 -31.08 5.52 -17.38
N ASP A 449 -30.79 6.82 -17.30
CA ASP A 449 -29.86 7.38 -16.30
C ASP A 449 -30.61 7.69 -15.00
N GLU A 450 -30.62 6.74 -14.05
CA GLU A 450 -30.99 6.93 -12.65
C GLU A 450 -30.40 5.75 -11.83
N GLU A 451 -29.68 6.05 -10.73
CA GLU A 451 -29.07 5.13 -9.74
C GLU A 451 -27.93 4.19 -10.23
N GLU A 452 -26.69 4.17 -9.70
CA GLU A 452 -25.93 5.05 -8.77
C GLU A 452 -24.44 4.98 -9.18
N GLU A 453 -23.72 6.11 -9.27
CA GLU A 453 -22.28 6.16 -9.61
C GLU A 453 -21.51 6.96 -8.53
N TRP A 454 -20.55 6.32 -7.87
CA TRP A 454 -19.97 6.76 -6.59
C TRP A 454 -18.62 7.53 -6.74
N ASP A 455 -18.55 8.48 -7.67
CA ASP A 455 -17.34 9.27 -7.97
C ASP A 455 -17.14 10.51 -7.05
N GLU A 456 -17.05 10.29 -5.74
CA GLU A 456 -16.62 11.34 -4.78
C GLU A 456 -15.08 11.42 -4.67
N ALA A 457 -14.44 12.12 -5.61
CA ALA A 457 -13.03 12.54 -5.51
C ALA A 457 -12.71 13.88 -6.22
N ASP A 458 -13.15 14.05 -7.48
CA ASP A 458 -12.54 15.04 -8.41
C ASP A 458 -13.30 16.38 -8.58
N ASN A 459 -14.29 16.70 -7.73
CA ASN A 459 -15.10 17.93 -7.85
C ASN A 459 -14.90 18.97 -6.73
N VAL A 460 -13.67 19.11 -6.22
CA VAL A 460 -13.32 20.10 -5.17
C VAL A 460 -13.48 21.56 -5.64
N LEU A 461 -13.46 21.82 -6.95
CA LEU A 461 -13.51 23.16 -7.57
C LEU A 461 -14.87 23.57 -8.15
N VAL A 462 -15.98 22.97 -7.71
CA VAL A 462 -17.32 23.48 -8.06
C VAL A 462 -17.58 24.86 -7.46
N ASP A 463 -18.29 25.71 -8.20
CA ASP A 463 -18.83 26.98 -7.70
C ASP A 463 -20.04 26.67 -6.80
N ASN A 464 -19.91 26.96 -5.50
CA ASN A 464 -20.95 26.73 -4.51
C ASN A 464 -22.01 27.85 -4.44
N GLY A 465 -21.85 28.92 -5.24
CA GLY A 465 -22.76 30.06 -5.30
C GLY A 465 -22.64 31.05 -4.13
N GLU A 466 -21.75 30.83 -3.16
CA GLU A 466 -21.58 31.75 -2.02
C GLU A 466 -20.79 33.01 -2.45
N PRO A 467 -21.07 34.19 -1.88
CA PRO A 467 -20.36 35.42 -2.24
C PRO A 467 -18.95 35.44 -1.64
N GLY A 468 -17.92 35.54 -2.49
CA GLY A 468 -16.53 35.59 -2.04
C GLY A 468 -16.06 36.95 -1.53
N VAL A 469 -14.89 36.97 -0.90
CA VAL A 469 -14.23 38.19 -0.43
C VAL A 469 -13.38 38.79 -1.55
N PRO A 470 -13.54 40.08 -1.91
CA PRO A 470 -12.76 40.67 -2.99
C PRO A 470 -11.26 40.74 -2.64
N VAL A 471 -10.45 40.19 -3.54
CA VAL A 471 -8.98 40.23 -3.51
C VAL A 471 -8.45 40.87 -4.79
N LYS A 472 -7.25 41.47 -4.70
CA LYS A 472 -6.57 42.12 -5.81
C LYS A 472 -5.19 41.52 -6.02
N ALA A 473 -4.87 41.15 -7.26
CA ALA A 473 -3.59 40.58 -7.63
C ALA A 473 -2.43 41.58 -7.43
N LEU A 474 -1.42 41.16 -6.69
CA LEU A 474 -0.18 41.91 -6.46
C LEU A 474 0.87 41.66 -7.56
N TYR A 475 0.78 40.52 -8.27
CA TYR A 475 1.69 40.11 -9.33
C TYR A 475 0.92 39.41 -10.46
N ASP A 476 1.53 39.28 -11.64
CA ASP A 476 1.04 38.38 -12.69
C ASP A 476 1.21 36.92 -12.23
N TYR A 477 0.21 36.07 -12.49
CA TYR A 477 0.24 34.63 -12.23
C TYR A 477 -0.32 33.86 -13.43
N GLU A 478 0.42 32.86 -13.89
CA GLU A 478 0.03 31.95 -14.98
C GLU A 478 -0.01 30.53 -14.39
N GLY A 479 -1.23 29.98 -14.25
CA GLY A 479 -1.45 28.69 -13.61
C GLY A 479 -0.76 27.55 -14.37
N ALA A 480 -0.07 26.68 -13.63
CA ALA A 480 0.67 25.58 -14.24
C ALA A 480 -0.25 24.40 -14.59
N GLU A 481 -1.16 24.05 -13.69
CA GLU A 481 -2.10 22.93 -13.85
C GLU A 481 -3.56 23.39 -14.16
N SER A 482 -4.41 22.44 -14.54
CA SER A 482 -5.77 22.70 -15.07
C SER A 482 -6.79 23.17 -14.02
N ASP A 483 -6.45 23.07 -12.75
CA ASP A 483 -7.18 23.48 -11.55
C ASP A 483 -6.77 24.89 -11.05
N GLU A 484 -5.68 25.46 -11.58
CA GLU A 484 -5.18 26.79 -11.20
C GLU A 484 -5.81 27.95 -11.98
N LEU A 485 -5.94 29.12 -11.35
CA LEU A 485 -6.32 30.38 -11.99
C LEU A 485 -5.14 31.07 -12.69
N THR A 486 -5.44 31.94 -13.65
CA THR A 486 -4.47 32.80 -14.35
C THR A 486 -4.98 34.23 -14.33
N PHE A 487 -4.15 35.18 -13.85
CA PHE A 487 -4.52 36.58 -13.61
C PHE A 487 -3.32 37.53 -13.73
N LYS A 488 -3.57 38.83 -13.82
CA LYS A 488 -2.55 39.87 -13.95
C LYS A 488 -2.51 40.81 -12.76
N GLN A 489 -1.35 41.42 -12.52
CA GLN A 489 -1.17 42.44 -11.49
C GLN A 489 -2.22 43.54 -11.64
N GLY A 490 -3.00 43.76 -10.58
CA GLY A 490 -4.09 44.74 -10.55
C GLY A 490 -5.49 44.19 -10.88
N ASP A 491 -5.62 42.96 -11.37
CA ASP A 491 -6.92 42.30 -11.51
C ASP A 491 -7.57 42.10 -10.14
N VAL A 492 -8.91 42.19 -10.11
CA VAL A 492 -9.72 42.00 -8.90
C VAL A 492 -10.66 40.81 -9.11
N PHE A 493 -10.68 39.89 -8.15
CA PHE A 493 -11.47 38.66 -8.19
C PHE A 493 -11.92 38.24 -6.78
N GLU A 494 -12.67 37.14 -6.66
CA GLU A 494 -13.23 36.70 -5.38
C GLU A 494 -12.42 35.55 -4.76
N LYS A 495 -12.07 35.66 -3.47
CA LYS A 495 -11.58 34.56 -2.64
C LYS A 495 -12.77 33.81 -2.04
N LEU A 496 -12.79 32.49 -2.16
CA LEU A 496 -13.87 31.63 -1.65
C LEU A 496 -13.49 30.92 -0.34
N GLU A 497 -12.27 30.39 -0.27
CA GLU A 497 -11.78 29.63 0.90
C GLU A 497 -10.43 30.19 1.37
N ASP A 498 -10.09 29.93 2.63
CA ASP A 498 -8.83 30.38 3.26
C ASP A 498 -7.59 29.62 2.78
N GLU A 499 -6.42 30.00 3.30
CA GLU A 499 -5.13 29.40 2.94
C GLU A 499 -5.02 27.96 3.51
N ASP A 500 -4.71 27.00 2.64
CA ASP A 500 -4.53 25.59 2.99
C ASP A 500 -3.15 25.29 3.64
N GLU A 501 -2.89 24.03 3.99
CA GLU A 501 -1.60 23.61 4.58
C GLU A 501 -0.38 23.79 3.63
N GLN A 502 -0.62 24.13 2.36
CA GLN A 502 0.39 24.25 1.29
C GLN A 502 0.56 25.69 0.79
N GLY A 503 -0.25 26.65 1.25
CA GLY A 503 -0.17 28.08 0.89
C GLY A 503 -1.11 28.53 -0.24
N TRP A 504 -2.11 27.72 -0.60
CA TRP A 504 -3.07 28.00 -1.68
C TRP A 504 -4.41 28.46 -1.12
N CYS A 505 -5.08 29.36 -1.84
CA CYS A 505 -6.47 29.73 -1.63
C CYS A 505 -7.32 29.32 -2.84
N LYS A 506 -8.60 29.02 -2.62
CA LYS A 506 -9.58 28.84 -3.70
C LYS A 506 -10.20 30.19 -4.06
N GLY A 507 -10.23 30.51 -5.36
CA GLY A 507 -10.79 31.76 -5.87
C GLY A 507 -11.77 31.55 -7.02
N ARG A 508 -12.46 32.63 -7.40
CA ARG A 508 -13.36 32.69 -8.54
C ARG A 508 -13.06 33.93 -9.38
N MET A 509 -12.79 33.71 -10.67
CA MET A 509 -12.50 34.78 -11.63
C MET A 509 -13.16 34.46 -12.97
N ASN A 510 -13.87 35.44 -13.56
CA ASN A 510 -14.55 35.30 -14.86
C ASN A 510 -15.48 34.07 -14.97
N GLY A 511 -16.06 33.61 -13.85
CA GLY A 511 -16.92 32.42 -13.81
C GLY A 511 -16.20 31.07 -13.75
N ARG A 512 -14.86 31.04 -13.67
CA ARG A 512 -14.05 29.86 -13.35
C ARG A 512 -13.65 29.89 -11.88
N VAL A 513 -13.78 28.76 -11.19
CA VAL A 513 -13.20 28.52 -9.87
C VAL A 513 -11.87 27.79 -10.04
N GLY A 514 -10.91 28.07 -9.16
CA GLY A 514 -9.59 27.44 -9.19
C GLY A 514 -8.69 27.88 -8.05
N LEU A 515 -7.53 27.24 -7.95
CA LEU A 515 -6.52 27.53 -6.92
C LEU A 515 -5.62 28.71 -7.33
N TYR A 516 -5.12 29.44 -6.34
CA TYR A 516 -4.07 30.45 -6.52
C TYR A 516 -3.20 30.60 -5.24
N PRO A 517 -1.93 31.03 -5.33
CA PRO A 517 -1.08 31.20 -4.16
C PRO A 517 -1.54 32.38 -3.28
N ALA A 518 -1.70 32.16 -1.98
CA ALA A 518 -2.23 33.17 -1.05
C ALA A 518 -1.42 34.48 -1.03
N ASN A 519 -0.09 34.38 -1.22
CA ASN A 519 0.84 35.49 -1.23
C ASN A 519 0.90 36.29 -2.54
N TYR A 520 0.11 35.95 -3.56
CA TYR A 520 0.01 36.69 -4.83
C TYR A 520 -1.11 37.75 -4.84
N VAL A 521 -1.89 37.89 -3.77
CA VAL A 521 -2.99 38.87 -3.65
C VAL A 521 -2.93 39.69 -2.37
N GLU A 522 -3.62 40.84 -2.38
CA GLU A 522 -4.03 41.58 -1.19
C GLU A 522 -5.56 41.51 -1.04
N LEU A 523 -6.06 41.52 0.20
CA LEU A 523 -7.48 41.71 0.48
C LEU A 523 -7.88 43.15 0.14
N CYS A 524 -8.95 43.33 -0.64
CA CYS A 524 -9.50 44.66 -0.88
C CYS A 524 -10.17 45.16 0.41
N SER A 525 -9.51 46.08 1.12
CA SER A 525 -10.09 46.77 2.27
C SER A 525 -11.32 47.58 1.85
N ALA A 526 -12.45 47.36 2.51
CA ALA A 526 -13.71 48.08 2.32
C ALA A 526 -13.68 49.52 2.87
#